data_AF-A0A534MJF4-F1
#
_entry.id   AF-A0A534MJF4-F1
#
_cell.length_a   1.000
_cell.length_b   1.000
_cell.length_c   1.000
_cell.angle_alpha   90.00
_cell.angle_beta   90.00
_cell.angle_gamma   90.00
#
_symmetry.space_group_name_H-M   'P 1'
#
loop_
_entity.id
_entity.type
_entity.pdbx_description
1 polymer ?
#
loop_
_entity_poly.entity_id
_entity_poly.type
_entity_poly.pdbx_seq_one_letter_code
_entity_poly.pdbx_strand_id
1 'polypeptide(L)' 'MNRGDRVLFVEDVVTSGGTLRGAIERLRGHGAVIEDCVCVVDREEGGKLLLAEISVRLHALLSSKDLLDRA' A
#
# COMPACT_ATOMS: atom_id res chain seq x y z
N MET A 1 -3.86 19.67 0.42
CA MET A 1 -2.46 19.22 0.35
C MET A 1 -1.65 20.29 -0.32
N ASN A 2 -0.47 20.55 0.23
CA ASN A 2 0.55 21.37 -0.40
C ASN A 2 1.51 20.46 -1.19
N ARG A 3 2.18 21.02 -2.20
CA ARG A 3 3.26 20.32 -2.90
C ARG A 3 4.36 19.97 -1.90
N GLY A 4 4.79 18.71 -1.89
CA GLY A 4 5.81 18.19 -0.98
C GLY A 4 5.25 17.55 0.29
N ASP A 5 3.92 17.60 0.53
CA ASP A 5 3.30 16.91 1.66
C ASP A 5 3.63 15.41 1.61
N ARG A 6 4.11 14.87 2.74
CA ARG A 6 4.33 13.44 2.91
C ARG A 6 3.02 12.78 3.31
N VAL A 7 2.55 11.83 2.51
CA VAL A 7 1.28 11.13 2.72
C VAL A 7 1.55 9.65 2.95
N LEU A 8 0.92 9.08 3.97
CA LEU A 8 0.92 7.65 4.26
C LEU A 8 -0.47 7.09 3.95
N PHE A 9 -0.53 6.05 3.12
CA PHE A 9 -1.76 5.28 2.96
C PHE A 9 -1.90 4.26 4.08
N VAL A 10 -3.10 4.18 4.65
CA VAL A 10 -3.48 3.22 5.69
C VAL A 10 -4.67 2.43 5.16
N GLU A 11 -4.50 1.12 5.01
CA GLU A 11 -5.54 0.21 4.52
C GLU A 11 -5.86 -0.85 5.58
N ASP A 12 -7.06 -1.42 5.51
CA ASP A 12 -7.40 -2.62 6.28
C ASP A 12 -6.75 -3.86 5.64
N VAL A 13 -7.00 -4.08 4.35
CA VAL A 13 -6.56 -5.25 3.61
C VAL A 13 -6.01 -4.86 2.24
N VAL A 14 -4.84 -5.37 1.89
CA VAL A 14 -4.28 -5.23 0.55
C VAL A 14 -4.36 -6.57 -0.18
N THR A 15 -5.05 -6.59 -1.33
CA THR A 15 -5.11 -7.74 -2.25
C THR A 15 -4.12 -7.55 -3.41
N SER A 16 -4.60 -7.13 -4.58
CA SER A 16 -3.77 -6.85 -5.76
C SER A 16 -3.13 -5.46 -5.75
N GLY A 17 -3.63 -4.53 -4.91
CA GLY A 17 -3.11 -3.17 -4.80
C GLY A 17 -3.48 -2.21 -5.95
N GLY A 18 -4.26 -2.63 -6.93
CA GLY A 18 -4.59 -1.81 -8.12
C GLY A 18 -5.30 -0.49 -7.81
N THR A 19 -6.33 -0.53 -6.95
CA THR A 19 -7.06 0.67 -6.52
C THR A 19 -6.13 1.65 -5.80
N LEU A 20 -5.29 1.14 -4.90
CA LEU A 20 -4.33 1.91 -4.12
C LEU A 20 -3.29 2.58 -5.03
N ARG A 21 -2.71 1.86 -6.00
CA ARG A 21 -1.83 2.45 -7.02
C ARG A 21 -2.48 3.61 -7.75
N GLY A 22 -3.73 3.44 -8.20
CA GLY A 22 -4.46 4.51 -8.88
C GLY A 22 -4.72 5.74 -8.00
N ALA A 23 -4.85 5.57 -6.68
CA ALA A 23 -4.96 6.68 -5.74
C ALA A 23 -3.59 7.37 -5.52
N ILE A 24 -2.52 6.59 -5.37
CA ILE A 24 -1.14 7.08 -5.20
C ILE A 24 -0.71 7.93 -6.40
N GLU A 25 -0.90 7.44 -7.62
CA GLU A 25 -0.54 8.15 -8.85
C GLU A 25 -1.28 9.50 -8.96
N ARG A 26 -2.57 9.52 -8.60
CA ARG A 26 -3.37 10.77 -8.55
C ARG A 26 -2.80 11.77 -7.54
N LEU A 27 -2.52 11.36 -6.31
CA LEU A 27 -2.00 12.27 -5.28
C LEU A 27 -0.57 12.76 -5.60
N ARG A 28 0.28 11.89 -6.14
CA ARG A 28 1.60 12.28 -6.65
C ARG A 28 1.51 13.29 -7.79
N GLY A 29 0.51 13.17 -8.66
CA GLY A 29 0.19 14.19 -9.68
C GLY A 29 -0.07 15.59 -9.11
N HIS A 30 -0.51 15.67 -7.86
CA HIS A 30 -0.72 16.93 -7.13
C HIS A 30 0.50 17.33 -6.26
N GLY A 31 1.62 16.62 -6.38
CA GLY A 31 2.88 16.92 -5.70
C GLY A 31 3.04 16.26 -4.33
N ALA A 32 2.22 15.29 -3.96
CA ALA A 32 2.42 14.51 -2.74
C ALA A 32 3.63 13.58 -2.84
N VAL A 33 4.36 13.41 -1.74
CA VAL A 33 5.43 12.42 -1.59
C VAL A 33 4.87 11.21 -0.86
N ILE A 34 4.91 10.05 -1.52
CA ILE A 34 4.32 8.81 -1.03
C ILE A 34 5.33 7.71 -1.25
N GLU A 35 5.88 7.15 -0.18
CA GLU A 35 6.98 6.17 -0.20
C GLU A 35 6.59 4.87 0.50
N ASP A 36 5.54 4.92 1.33
CA ASP A 36 5.13 3.83 2.20
C ASP A 36 3.59 3.72 2.21
N CYS A 37 3.11 2.51 2.41
CA CYS A 37 1.72 2.17 2.71
C CYS A 37 1.73 1.15 3.85
N VAL A 38 0.82 1.31 4.81
CA VAL A 38 0.61 0.33 5.87
C VAL A 38 -0.74 -0.36 5.68
N CYS A 39 -0.81 -1.66 5.98
CA CYS A 39 -2.07 -2.38 6.09
C CYS A 39 -2.10 -3.33 7.28
N VAL A 40 -3.31 -3.72 7.70
CA VAL A 40 -3.47 -4.75 8.72
C VAL A 40 -3.16 -6.12 8.13
N VAL A 41 -3.71 -6.44 6.95
CA VAL A 41 -3.52 -7.74 6.28
C VAL A 41 -3.03 -7.55 4.85
N ASP A 42 -1.89 -8.15 4.50
CA ASP A 42 -1.51 -8.41 3.11
C ASP A 42 -2.03 -9.78 2.72
N ARG A 43 -2.93 -9.83 1.73
CA ARG A 43 -3.50 -11.08 1.25
C ARG A 43 -2.52 -11.93 0.44
N GLU A 44 -1.34 -11.38 0.12
CA GLU A 44 -0.30 -11.97 -0.72
C GLU A 44 -0.76 -12.23 -2.18
N GLU A 45 -1.71 -11.42 -2.67
CA GLU A 45 -2.29 -11.51 -4.01
C GLU A 45 -1.60 -10.56 -5.03
N GLY A 46 -0.35 -10.20 -4.75
CA GLY A 46 0.50 -9.38 -5.64
C GLY A 46 0.61 -7.89 -5.29
N GLY A 47 -0.17 -7.39 -4.33
CA GLY A 47 -0.17 -5.98 -3.94
C GLY A 47 1.20 -5.43 -3.56
N LYS A 48 1.99 -6.18 -2.80
CA LYS A 48 3.35 -5.79 -2.42
C LYS A 48 4.27 -5.53 -3.62
N LEU A 49 4.24 -6.41 -4.63
CA LEU A 49 5.05 -6.27 -5.84
C LEU A 49 4.58 -5.08 -6.68
N LEU A 50 3.26 -4.95 -6.87
CA LEU A 50 2.67 -3.86 -7.64
C LEU A 50 2.97 -2.47 -7.04
N LEU A 51 2.98 -2.34 -5.71
CA LEU A 51 3.37 -1.10 -5.03
C LEU A 51 4.88 -0.85 -5.14
N ALA A 52 5.70 -1.88 -5.09
CA ALA A 52 7.15 -1.75 -5.25
C ALA A 52 7.54 -1.22 -6.65
N GLU A 53 6.81 -1.61 -7.71
CA GLU A 53 7.01 -1.10 -9.07
C GLU A 53 6.87 0.43 -9.15
N ILE A 54 6.04 1.03 -8.30
CA ILE A 54 5.86 2.47 -8.21
C ILE A 54 6.65 3.09 -7.05
N SER A 55 7.68 2.41 -6.54
CA SER A 55 8.53 2.87 -5.42
C SER A 55 7.73 3.16 -4.14
N VAL A 56 6.73 2.32 -3.83
CA VAL A 56 5.99 2.35 -2.55
C VAL A 56 6.20 1.04 -1.82
N ARG A 57 6.64 1.11 -0.56
CA ARG A 57 6.82 -0.07 0.29
C ARG A 57 5.52 -0.38 1.03
N LEU A 58 5.06 -1.63 0.93
CA LEU A 58 3.96 -2.13 1.74
C LEU A 58 4.47 -2.70 3.07
N HIS A 59 3.96 -2.19 4.17
CA HIS A 59 4.17 -2.70 5.52
C HIS A 59 2.87 -3.34 6.01
N ALA A 60 2.86 -4.66 6.16
CA ALA A 60 1.69 -5.39 6.63
C ALA A 60 1.90 -5.86 8.07
N LEU A 61 0.87 -5.74 8.92
CA LEU A 61 0.91 -6.30 10.27
C LEU A 61 0.86 -7.83 10.24
N LEU A 62 0.04 -8.39 9.35
CA LEU A 62 -0.13 -9.82 9.14
C LEU A 62 -0.17 -10.12 7.64
N SER A 63 0.29 -11.30 7.25
CA SER A 63 0.03 -11.90 5.95
C SER A 63 -1.17 -12.84 5.99
N SER A 64 -1.72 -13.19 4.82
CA SER A 64 -2.68 -14.30 4.69
C SER A 64 -2.19 -15.58 5.35
N LYS A 65 -0.89 -15.92 5.21
CA LYS A 65 -0.29 -17.10 5.85
C LYS A 65 -0.33 -17.00 7.37
N ASP A 66 0.02 -15.85 7.94
CA ASP A 66 0.00 -15.65 9.40
C ASP A 66 -1.39 -15.89 10.01
N LEU A 67 -2.46 -15.60 9.25
CA LEU A 67 -3.84 -15.84 9.68
C LEU A 67 -4.25 -17.32 9.55
N LEU A 68 -3.84 -17.99 8.47
CA LEU A 68 -4.15 -19.39 8.23
C LEU A 68 -3.41 -20.32 9.20
N ASP A 69 -2.17 -19.98 9.56
CA ASP A 69 -1.36 -20.77 10.50
C ASP A 69 -1.83 -20.67 11.96
N ARG A 70 -2.75 -19.74 12.26
CA ARG A 70 -3.32 -19.51 13.60
C ARG A 70 -4.78 -19.98 13.74
N ALA A 71 -5.36 -20.54 12.68
CA ALA A 71 -6.71 -21.09 12.65
C ALA A 71 -6.72 -22.57 13.03
#